data_AF-A0A2A5ALL2-F1
#
_entry.id   AF-A0A2A5ALL2-F1
#
_cell.length_a   1.000
_cell.length_b   1.000
_cell.length_c   1.000
_cell.angle_alpha   90.00
_cell.angle_beta   90.00
_cell.angle_gamma   90.00
#
_symmetry.space_group_name_H-M   'P 1'
#
loop_
_entity.id
_entity.type
_entity.pdbx_description
1 polymer ?
#
loop_
_entity_poly.entity_id
_entity_poly.type
_entity_poly.pdbx_seq_one_letter_code
_entity_poly.pdbx_strand_id
1 'polypeptide(L)'
;MLSDFDAGKDKKVLTAIYDMRYSPATFDFGSFLVIAECLRQANDYSEIMVNILTNEFRAKTNRDIHTPAFEKRWRINNIMEGISRLLPSITGLNISRKPAKDVSGMIFPQDWTAEYKKGLDSPYAPKLIKQLYDLGASPRVFCASEYARSSINSLYSNNYCTLTLRNSRYQLERNTDLAVWYQFYQYVEAAGYQVVVIPDQEDLLSGQLYMKYPWQSFDVAAMDLDLRFALYENSVANFCSSNGPCSLLFYSDCPVYQFDQLKGKQTDEKFWQPFLGFNVGSNYPWSKANQIMTWKPSSLSNLCHYFDLFLSQVD
;
A
#
# COMPACT_ATOMS: atom_id res chain seq x y z
N MET A 1 5.21 -48.83 -11.86
CA MET A 1 4.19 -48.04 -11.13
C MET A 1 4.81 -46.68 -10.88
N LEU A 2 4.90 -45.81 -11.88
CA LEU A 2 3.85 -44.88 -12.32
C LEU A 2 3.25 -44.11 -11.13
N SER A 3 3.80 -42.92 -10.89
CA SER A 3 3.05 -41.77 -10.37
C SER A 3 3.44 -40.57 -11.23
N ASP A 4 2.74 -40.48 -12.36
CA ASP A 4 2.39 -39.28 -13.12
C ASP A 4 3.24 -38.02 -12.87
N PHE A 5 4.20 -37.82 -13.77
CA PHE A 5 4.58 -36.48 -14.18
C PHE A 5 3.33 -35.84 -14.78
N ASP A 6 2.70 -34.93 -14.03
CA ASP A 6 1.63 -34.08 -14.50
C ASP A 6 2.17 -33.25 -15.68
N ALA A 7 1.87 -33.70 -16.89
CA ALA A 7 2.22 -33.03 -18.12
C ALA A 7 1.54 -31.65 -18.10
N GLY A 8 2.37 -30.62 -17.92
CA GLY A 8 1.95 -29.26 -17.62
C GLY A 8 0.80 -28.79 -18.49
N LYS A 9 -0.34 -28.49 -17.85
CA LYS A 9 -1.26 -27.48 -18.39
C LYS A 9 -0.43 -26.22 -18.59
N ASP A 10 -0.46 -25.65 -19.80
CA ASP A 10 0.13 -24.35 -20.08
C ASP A 10 -0.30 -23.37 -18.98
N LYS A 11 0.67 -22.92 -18.18
CA LYS A 11 0.41 -21.97 -17.10
C LYS A 11 -0.15 -20.70 -17.72
N LYS A 12 -1.40 -20.37 -17.41
CA LYS A 12 -2.03 -19.13 -17.85
C LYS A 12 -1.42 -17.98 -17.05
N VAL A 13 -0.65 -17.12 -17.72
CA VAL A 13 -0.03 -15.93 -17.11
C VAL A 13 -0.78 -14.66 -17.51
N LEU A 14 -1.17 -13.85 -16.52
CA LEU A 14 -1.74 -12.53 -16.75
C LEU A 14 -0.60 -11.53 -16.91
N THR A 15 -0.61 -10.75 -17.99
CA THR A 15 0.40 -9.70 -18.19
C THR A 15 -0.14 -8.35 -17.71
N ALA A 16 0.40 -7.85 -16.60
CA ALA A 16 0.03 -6.55 -16.04
C ALA A 16 1.04 -5.48 -16.51
N ILE A 17 0.57 -4.45 -17.21
CA ILE A 17 1.37 -3.38 -17.77
C ILE A 17 1.11 -2.08 -17.01
N TYR A 18 2.10 -1.67 -16.22
CA TYR A 18 2.09 -0.39 -15.53
C TYR A 18 2.86 0.66 -16.33
N ASP A 19 2.11 1.46 -17.08
CA ASP A 19 2.67 2.45 -17.99
C ASP A 19 2.79 3.82 -17.32
N MET A 20 4.02 4.29 -17.14
CA MET A 20 4.33 5.53 -16.45
C MET A 20 3.86 6.79 -17.19
N ARG A 21 3.40 6.68 -18.45
CA ARG A 21 2.73 7.76 -19.19
C ARG A 21 1.36 8.10 -18.61
N TYR A 22 0.70 7.14 -17.94
CA TYR A 22 -0.65 7.29 -17.39
C TYR A 22 -0.67 7.21 -15.86
N SER A 23 0.22 6.41 -15.29
CA SER A 23 0.22 6.06 -13.87
C SER A 23 1.36 6.71 -13.07
N PRO A 24 1.15 7.02 -11.78
CA PRO A 24 2.16 7.72 -10.98
C PRO A 24 3.29 6.82 -10.51
N ALA A 25 4.43 7.44 -10.19
CA ALA A 25 5.51 6.79 -9.43
C ALA A 25 5.21 6.77 -7.92
N THR A 26 4.07 6.21 -7.51
CA THR A 26 3.61 6.23 -6.10
C THR A 26 2.97 4.90 -5.69
N PHE A 27 2.47 4.83 -4.45
CA PHE A 27 1.78 3.68 -3.87
C PHE A 27 0.44 3.32 -4.54
N ASP A 28 -0.09 4.15 -5.44
CA ASP A 28 -1.22 3.77 -6.31
C ASP A 28 -0.92 2.49 -7.13
N PHE A 29 0.37 2.19 -7.34
CA PHE A 29 0.82 0.92 -7.91
C PHE A 29 0.32 -0.31 -7.13
N GLY A 30 0.14 -0.20 -5.81
CA GLY A 30 -0.45 -1.28 -5.02
C GLY A 30 -1.90 -1.56 -5.40
N SER A 31 -2.73 -0.52 -5.54
CA SER A 31 -4.11 -0.69 -6.03
C SER A 31 -4.14 -1.29 -7.44
N PHE A 32 -3.20 -0.92 -8.32
CA PHE A 32 -3.04 -1.54 -9.64
C PHE A 32 -2.76 -3.05 -9.53
N LEU A 33 -1.84 -3.47 -8.67
CA LEU A 33 -1.53 -4.88 -8.47
C LEU A 33 -2.70 -5.65 -7.85
N VAL A 34 -3.46 -5.05 -6.94
CA VAL A 34 -4.68 -5.67 -6.39
C VAL A 34 -5.72 -5.90 -7.47
N ILE A 35 -5.91 -4.96 -8.41
CA ILE A 35 -6.81 -5.14 -9.55
C ILE A 35 -6.31 -6.27 -10.45
N ALA A 36 -5.01 -6.30 -10.77
CA ALA A 36 -4.40 -7.36 -11.57
C ALA A 36 -4.58 -8.74 -10.92
N GLU A 37 -4.43 -8.83 -9.60
CA GLU A 37 -4.63 -10.05 -8.82
C GLU A 37 -6.10 -10.47 -8.77
N CYS A 38 -7.02 -9.53 -8.58
CA CYS A 38 -8.44 -9.83 -8.65
C CYS A 38 -8.86 -10.34 -10.04
N LEU A 39 -8.30 -9.77 -11.11
CA LEU A 39 -8.49 -10.27 -12.48
C LEU A 39 -7.89 -11.66 -12.68
N ARG A 40 -6.70 -11.91 -12.12
CA ARG A 40 -6.05 -13.24 -12.13
C ARG A 40 -6.97 -14.29 -11.50
N GLN A 41 -7.50 -13.99 -10.32
CA GLN A 41 -8.44 -14.85 -9.59
C GLN A 41 -9.72 -15.08 -10.40
N ALA A 42 -10.34 -14.02 -10.93
CA ALA A 42 -11.61 -14.11 -11.66
C ALA A 42 -11.52 -14.88 -12.99
N ASN A 43 -10.32 -15.09 -13.52
CA ASN A 43 -10.11 -15.76 -14.81
C ASN A 43 -9.23 -17.03 -14.70
N ASP A 44 -9.01 -17.53 -13.49
CA ASP A 44 -8.23 -18.74 -13.20
C ASP A 44 -6.81 -18.73 -13.81
N TYR A 45 -6.14 -17.58 -13.79
CA TYR A 45 -4.74 -17.46 -14.17
C TYR A 45 -3.84 -17.91 -13.02
N SER A 46 -2.73 -18.58 -13.29
CA SER A 46 -1.85 -19.10 -12.23
C SER A 46 -0.91 -18.03 -11.67
N GLU A 47 -0.49 -17.09 -12.52
CA GLU A 47 0.62 -16.17 -12.22
C GLU A 47 0.40 -14.79 -12.87
N ILE A 48 1.14 -13.80 -12.38
CA ILE A 48 1.20 -12.44 -12.95
C ILE A 48 2.63 -12.13 -13.38
N MET A 49 2.76 -11.66 -14.62
CA MET A 49 3.98 -11.02 -15.12
C MET A 49 3.77 -9.52 -15.15
N VAL A 50 4.52 -8.78 -14.33
CA VAL A 50 4.42 -7.33 -14.25
C VAL A 50 5.44 -6.67 -15.18
N ASN A 51 4.98 -5.71 -15.99
CA ASN A 51 5.82 -4.92 -16.89
C ASN A 51 5.64 -3.43 -16.58
N ILE A 52 6.69 -2.78 -16.10
CA ILE A 52 6.70 -1.34 -15.81
C ILE A 52 7.40 -0.61 -16.96
N LEU A 53 6.66 0.24 -17.67
CA LEU A 53 7.16 1.00 -18.82
C LEU A 53 7.57 2.41 -18.42
N THR A 54 8.84 2.74 -18.62
CA THR A 54 9.51 3.94 -18.07
C THR A 54 10.08 4.88 -19.14
N ASN A 55 9.55 4.80 -20.36
CA ASN A 55 9.96 5.67 -21.48
C ASN A 55 9.69 7.15 -21.17
N GLU A 56 8.52 7.43 -20.60
CA GLU A 56 8.04 8.75 -20.27
C GLU A 56 7.33 8.72 -18.92
N PHE A 57 7.24 9.87 -18.27
CA PHE A 57 6.53 10.02 -17.01
C PHE A 57 5.38 10.99 -17.19
N ARG A 58 4.21 10.61 -16.67
CA ARG A 58 3.06 11.49 -16.62
C ARG A 58 3.38 12.82 -15.92
N ALA A 59 2.63 13.84 -16.29
CA ALA A 59 2.67 15.18 -15.69
C ALA A 59 1.22 15.67 -15.44
N LYS A 60 0.45 14.92 -14.65
CA LYS A 60 -0.98 15.21 -14.38
C LYS A 60 -1.21 16.00 -13.09
N THR A 61 -0.44 15.72 -12.04
CA THR A 61 -0.58 16.33 -10.71
C THR A 61 0.59 17.25 -10.38
N ASN A 62 0.43 18.13 -9.38
CA ASN A 62 1.53 18.95 -8.87
C ASN A 62 2.73 18.10 -8.42
N ARG A 63 2.48 16.93 -7.80
CA ARG A 63 3.55 16.00 -7.46
C ARG A 63 4.25 15.50 -8.72
N ASP A 64 3.50 15.05 -9.73
CA ASP A 64 4.09 14.57 -10.98
C ASP A 64 4.98 15.60 -11.67
N ILE A 65 4.56 16.88 -11.68
CA ILE A 65 5.29 17.97 -12.35
C ILE A 65 6.58 18.30 -11.59
N HIS A 66 6.54 18.34 -10.26
CA HIS A 66 7.66 18.78 -9.43
C HIS A 66 8.58 17.65 -8.94
N THR A 67 8.21 16.38 -9.15
CA THR A 67 9.10 15.25 -8.88
C THR A 67 10.04 15.03 -10.08
N PRO A 68 11.36 15.17 -9.92
CA PRO A 68 12.30 15.02 -11.03
C PRO A 68 12.38 13.57 -11.52
N ALA A 69 12.79 13.37 -12.78
CA ALA A 69 12.81 12.05 -13.42
C ALA A 69 13.71 11.04 -12.69
N PHE A 70 14.84 11.45 -12.12
CA PHE A 70 15.72 10.56 -11.36
C PHE A 70 15.03 10.03 -10.09
N GLU A 71 14.25 10.88 -9.41
CA GLU A 71 13.50 10.47 -8.23
C GLU A 71 12.34 9.54 -8.62
N LYS A 72 11.65 9.80 -9.74
CA LYS A 72 10.63 8.87 -10.26
C LYS A 72 11.21 7.48 -10.53
N ARG A 73 12.42 7.40 -11.11
CA ARG A 73 13.14 6.13 -11.33
C ARG A 73 13.52 5.45 -10.01
N TRP A 74 14.03 6.22 -9.06
CA TRP A 74 14.34 5.70 -7.73
C TRP A 74 13.09 5.14 -7.03
N ARG A 75 11.95 5.83 -7.12
CA ARG A 75 10.66 5.36 -6.60
C ARG A 75 10.18 4.07 -7.28
N ILE A 76 10.44 3.87 -8.56
CA ILE A 76 10.12 2.59 -9.22
C ILE A 76 10.85 1.43 -8.52
N ASN A 77 12.16 1.57 -8.28
CA ASN A 77 12.95 0.51 -7.65
C ASN A 77 12.61 0.32 -6.17
N ASN A 78 12.31 1.39 -5.43
CA ASN A 78 12.10 1.30 -3.98
C ASN A 78 10.63 1.05 -3.60
N ILE A 79 9.68 1.53 -4.41
CA ILE A 79 8.25 1.38 -4.15
C ILE A 79 7.69 0.25 -5.00
N MET A 80 7.80 0.30 -6.32
CA MET A 80 7.08 -0.67 -7.18
C MET A 80 7.68 -2.06 -7.09
N GLU A 81 9.01 -2.18 -7.11
CA GLU A 81 9.66 -3.47 -6.87
C GLU A 81 9.32 -4.01 -5.48
N GLY A 82 9.34 -3.14 -4.46
CA GLY A 82 8.98 -3.50 -3.08
C GLY A 82 7.55 -4.00 -2.94
N ILE A 83 6.56 -3.30 -3.49
CA ILE A 83 5.15 -3.75 -3.47
C ILE A 83 4.99 -5.05 -4.27
N SER A 84 5.73 -5.23 -5.37
CA SER A 84 5.66 -6.46 -6.17
C SER A 84 6.08 -7.69 -5.37
N ARG A 85 7.03 -7.55 -4.43
CA ARG A 85 7.45 -8.64 -3.54
C ARG A 85 6.38 -9.06 -2.53
N LEU A 86 5.41 -8.18 -2.24
CA LEU A 86 4.33 -8.47 -1.29
C LEU A 86 3.21 -9.34 -1.88
N LEU A 87 3.24 -9.60 -3.19
CA LEU A 87 2.18 -10.35 -3.87
C LEU A 87 2.73 -11.68 -4.40
N PRO A 88 2.44 -12.82 -3.72
CA PRO A 88 3.05 -14.11 -4.07
C PRO A 88 2.76 -14.63 -5.48
N SER A 89 1.69 -14.15 -6.12
CA SER A 89 1.32 -14.55 -7.49
C SER A 89 2.18 -13.89 -8.58
N ILE A 90 3.02 -12.91 -8.23
CA ILE A 90 3.96 -12.29 -9.18
C ILE A 90 5.18 -13.19 -9.34
N THR A 91 5.37 -13.74 -10.54
CA THR A 91 6.53 -14.59 -10.87
C THR A 91 7.60 -13.88 -11.70
N GLY A 92 7.31 -12.66 -12.17
CA GLY A 92 8.29 -11.84 -12.85
C GLY A 92 7.94 -10.36 -12.88
N LEU A 93 8.98 -9.53 -12.87
CA LEU A 93 8.92 -8.08 -12.94
C LEU A 93 9.93 -7.59 -13.98
N ASN A 94 9.43 -6.95 -15.03
CA ASN A 94 10.25 -6.33 -16.07
C ASN A 94 10.13 -4.81 -16.00
N ILE A 95 11.24 -4.10 -15.84
CA ILE A 95 11.29 -2.64 -15.93
C ILE A 95 12.00 -2.29 -17.24
N SER A 96 11.30 -1.63 -18.16
CA SER A 96 11.85 -1.34 -19.48
C SER A 96 11.50 0.08 -19.95
N ARG A 97 12.23 0.57 -20.96
CA ARG A 97 11.90 1.81 -21.68
C ARG A 97 11.18 1.54 -23.00
N LYS A 98 10.93 0.29 -23.34
CA LYS A 98 10.28 -0.11 -24.59
C LYS A 98 9.23 -1.17 -24.27
N PRO A 99 8.04 -1.09 -24.86
CA PRO A 99 7.08 -2.19 -24.82
C PRO A 99 7.75 -3.53 -25.14
N ALA A 100 7.32 -4.59 -24.46
CA ALA A 100 7.67 -5.94 -24.89
C ALA A 100 7.11 -6.15 -26.31
N LYS A 101 7.92 -6.76 -27.19
CA LYS A 101 7.55 -6.92 -28.62
C LYS A 101 6.38 -7.88 -28.82
N ASP A 102 6.27 -8.87 -27.93
CA ASP A 102 5.31 -9.97 -28.04
C ASP A 102 4.50 -10.10 -26.74
N VAL A 103 3.66 -9.11 -26.44
CA VAL A 103 2.67 -9.28 -25.36
C VAL A 103 1.49 -10.07 -25.93
N SER A 104 1.34 -11.32 -25.51
CA SER A 104 0.23 -12.19 -25.88
C SER A 104 -0.51 -12.67 -24.62
N GLY A 105 -1.75 -13.13 -24.79
CA GLY A 105 -2.60 -13.55 -23.67
C GLY A 105 -3.45 -12.42 -23.08
N MET A 106 -3.87 -12.58 -21.83
CA MET A 106 -4.67 -11.57 -21.13
C MET A 106 -3.76 -10.45 -20.65
N ILE A 107 -4.07 -9.23 -21.10
CA ILE A 107 -3.34 -8.01 -20.76
C ILE A 107 -4.22 -7.17 -19.82
N PHE A 108 -3.60 -6.63 -18.78
CA PHE A 108 -4.20 -5.61 -17.93
C PHE A 108 -3.33 -4.35 -17.96
N PRO A 109 -3.88 -3.17 -18.28
CA PRO A 109 -5.25 -2.90 -18.74
C PRO A 109 -5.57 -3.53 -20.09
N GLN A 110 -6.82 -3.96 -20.30
CA GLN A 110 -7.25 -4.68 -21.51
C GLN A 110 -7.13 -3.86 -22.79
N ASP A 111 -7.25 -2.54 -22.69
CA ASP A 111 -7.19 -1.59 -23.79
C ASP A 111 -5.80 -0.96 -23.99
N TRP A 112 -4.80 -1.42 -23.23
CA TRP A 112 -3.44 -0.92 -23.33
C TRP A 112 -2.86 -1.20 -24.73
N THR A 113 -2.13 -0.22 -25.25
CA THR A 113 -1.37 -0.32 -26.50
C THR A 113 0.00 0.31 -26.34
N ALA A 114 0.96 -0.10 -27.17
CA ALA A 114 2.27 0.55 -27.24
C ALA A 114 2.16 2.05 -27.58
N GLU A 115 1.21 2.40 -28.47
CA GLU A 115 0.92 3.78 -28.83
C GLU A 115 0.31 4.57 -27.67
N TYR A 116 0.65 5.86 -27.60
CA TYR A 116 0.08 6.75 -26.60
C TYR A 116 -1.40 7.00 -26.90
N LYS A 117 -2.26 6.72 -25.93
CA LYS A 117 -3.70 7.02 -25.95
C LYS A 117 -4.00 8.09 -24.93
N LYS A 118 -4.31 9.30 -25.40
CA LYS A 118 -4.79 10.37 -24.53
C LYS A 118 -6.10 9.91 -23.87
N GLY A 119 -6.18 10.05 -22.55
CA GLY A 119 -7.41 9.78 -21.81
C GLY A 119 -7.60 8.33 -21.32
N LEU A 120 -6.56 7.49 -21.33
CA LEU A 120 -6.63 6.19 -20.65
C LEU A 120 -7.05 6.39 -19.18
N ASP A 121 -8.10 5.65 -18.77
CA ASP A 121 -8.59 5.65 -17.41
C ASP A 121 -7.49 5.22 -16.43
N SER A 122 -7.59 5.67 -15.18
CA SER A 122 -6.62 5.33 -14.13
C SER A 122 -6.76 3.85 -13.75
N PRO A 123 -5.85 2.94 -14.16
CA PRO A 123 -5.99 1.49 -13.92
C PRO A 123 -5.65 1.09 -12.47
N TYR A 124 -5.70 2.04 -11.55
CA TYR A 124 -5.41 1.92 -10.13
C TYR A 124 -6.56 2.49 -9.27
N ALA A 125 -7.71 2.77 -9.88
CA ALA A 125 -8.86 3.32 -9.18
C ALA A 125 -9.53 2.24 -8.30
N PRO A 126 -9.67 2.44 -6.98
CA PRO A 126 -10.26 1.45 -6.07
C PRO A 126 -11.69 1.01 -6.40
N LYS A 127 -12.45 1.81 -7.15
CA LYS A 127 -13.78 1.40 -7.66
C LYS A 127 -13.73 0.11 -8.49
N LEU A 128 -12.62 -0.14 -9.20
CA LEU A 128 -12.43 -1.36 -9.99
C LEU A 128 -12.24 -2.58 -9.07
N ILE A 129 -11.56 -2.40 -7.94
CA ILE A 129 -11.39 -3.43 -6.91
C ILE A 129 -12.76 -3.80 -6.34
N LYS A 130 -13.63 -2.82 -6.08
CA LYS A 130 -15.01 -3.09 -5.65
C LYS A 130 -15.75 -3.97 -6.64
N GLN A 131 -15.71 -3.62 -7.92
CA GLN A 131 -16.43 -4.37 -8.96
C GLN A 131 -15.97 -5.84 -9.01
N LEU A 132 -14.67 -6.08 -8.88
CA LEU A 132 -14.12 -7.44 -8.87
C LEU A 132 -14.42 -8.18 -7.55
N TYR A 133 -14.43 -7.47 -6.42
CA TYR A 133 -14.85 -8.02 -5.13
C TYR A 133 -16.32 -8.48 -5.17
N ASP A 134 -17.20 -7.67 -5.75
CA ASP A 134 -18.62 -8.02 -5.94
C ASP A 134 -18.79 -9.26 -6.85
N LEU A 135 -17.79 -9.59 -7.68
CA LEU A 135 -17.72 -10.80 -8.50
C LEU A 135 -17.03 -12.00 -7.80
N GLY A 136 -16.63 -11.85 -6.54
CA GLY A 136 -16.07 -12.92 -5.72
C GLY A 136 -14.54 -12.95 -5.61
N ALA A 137 -13.82 -12.00 -6.21
CA ALA A 137 -12.37 -11.91 -6.02
C ALA A 137 -12.02 -11.40 -4.61
N SER A 138 -10.90 -11.87 -4.04
CA SER A 138 -10.36 -11.37 -2.77
C SER A 138 -9.29 -10.30 -3.02
N PRO A 139 -9.48 -9.06 -2.54
CA PRO A 139 -8.48 -8.00 -2.65
C PRO A 139 -7.48 -7.97 -1.49
N ARG A 140 -7.63 -8.83 -0.47
CA ARG A 140 -6.65 -9.01 0.61
C ARG A 140 -5.58 -9.99 0.15
N VAL A 141 -4.52 -9.47 -0.45
CA VAL A 141 -3.55 -10.22 -1.25
C VAL A 141 -2.09 -9.93 -0.88
N PHE A 142 -1.83 -8.80 -0.21
CA PHE A 142 -0.48 -8.46 0.21
C PHE A 142 -0.10 -9.19 1.49
N CYS A 143 1.10 -9.76 1.47
CA CYS A 143 1.67 -10.43 2.62
C CYS A 143 3.20 -10.34 2.56
N ALA A 144 3.87 -10.32 3.72
CA ALA A 144 5.32 -10.33 3.77
C ALA A 144 5.90 -11.69 3.33
N SER A 145 7.16 -11.69 2.92
CA SER A 145 7.91 -12.92 2.66
C SER A 145 8.21 -13.67 3.96
N GLU A 146 8.48 -14.98 3.84
CA GLU A 146 8.86 -15.83 4.98
C GLU A 146 10.11 -15.32 5.70
N TYR A 147 11.12 -14.88 4.93
CA TYR A 147 12.35 -14.34 5.51
C TYR A 147 12.11 -13.04 6.28
N ALA A 148 11.28 -12.13 5.73
CA ALA A 148 10.94 -10.88 6.41
C ALA A 148 10.20 -11.15 7.72
N ARG A 149 9.20 -12.06 7.72
CA ARG A 149 8.51 -12.50 8.94
C ARG A 149 9.46 -13.08 9.97
N SER A 150 10.32 -14.02 9.57
CA SER A 150 11.30 -14.62 10.47
C SER A 150 12.24 -13.58 11.07
N SER A 151 12.66 -12.59 10.27
CA SER A 151 13.53 -11.51 10.74
C SER A 151 12.83 -10.65 11.79
N ILE A 152 11.59 -10.22 11.55
CA ILE A 152 10.83 -9.41 12.50
C ILE A 152 10.53 -10.18 13.79
N ASN A 153 10.14 -11.45 13.69
CA ASN A 153 9.86 -12.30 14.86
C ASN A 153 11.08 -12.51 15.76
N SER A 154 12.29 -12.39 15.22
CA SER A 154 13.53 -12.46 16.00
C SER A 154 13.87 -11.15 16.72
N LEU A 155 13.34 -10.02 16.23
CA LEU A 155 13.62 -8.69 16.76
C LEU A 155 12.56 -8.20 17.75
N TYR A 156 11.30 -8.60 17.54
CA TYR A 156 10.16 -8.12 18.29
C TYR A 156 9.28 -9.28 18.76
N SER A 157 8.73 -9.16 19.98
CA SER A 157 7.59 -9.99 20.41
C SER A 157 6.36 -9.68 19.55
N ASN A 158 5.27 -10.44 19.65
CA ASN A 158 4.01 -10.08 18.98
C ASN A 158 3.14 -9.08 19.78
N ASN A 159 3.68 -8.46 20.83
CA ASN A 159 2.94 -7.57 21.73
C ASN A 159 3.37 -6.09 21.57
N TYR A 160 3.29 -5.58 20.34
CA TYR A 160 3.54 -4.17 20.06
C TYR A 160 2.54 -3.58 19.08
N CYS A 161 2.36 -2.26 19.16
CA CYS A 161 1.66 -1.46 18.16
C CYS A 161 2.66 -0.79 17.23
N THR A 162 2.26 -0.53 15.98
CA THR A 162 3.04 0.35 15.09
C THR A 162 2.40 1.71 14.95
N LEU A 163 3.24 2.74 14.84
CA LEU A 163 2.83 4.11 14.51
C LEU A 163 3.48 4.51 13.18
N THR A 164 2.69 4.61 12.11
CA THR A 164 3.22 5.04 10.82
C THR A 164 3.02 6.53 10.59
N LEU A 165 4.13 7.25 10.53
CA LEU A 165 4.14 8.70 10.35
C LEU A 165 3.99 9.08 8.88
N ARG A 166 3.38 10.23 8.65
CA ARG A 166 3.39 10.92 7.35
C ARG A 166 4.09 12.25 7.52
N ASN A 167 5.16 12.49 6.77
CA ASN A 167 5.87 13.75 6.79
C ASN A 167 6.52 14.00 5.43
N SER A 168 5.71 14.43 4.48
CA SER A 168 6.11 14.66 3.09
C SER A 168 6.26 16.14 2.80
N ARG A 169 7.09 16.48 1.80
CA ARG A 169 7.17 17.85 1.27
C ARG A 169 5.96 18.24 0.41
N TYR A 170 5.11 17.28 0.05
CA TYR A 170 3.88 17.51 -0.71
C TYR A 170 2.66 17.37 0.20
N GLN A 171 1.68 18.25 0.05
CA GLN A 171 0.45 18.28 0.87
C GLN A 171 0.82 18.33 2.38
N LEU A 172 1.56 19.38 2.78
CA LEU A 172 2.08 19.56 4.14
C LEU A 172 0.98 19.51 5.20
N GLU A 173 -0.21 19.97 4.85
CA GLU A 173 -1.38 19.95 5.71
C GLU A 173 -1.84 18.54 6.09
N ARG A 174 -1.34 17.51 5.40
CA ARG A 174 -1.58 16.09 5.70
C ARG A 174 -0.51 15.45 6.56
N ASN A 175 0.56 16.17 6.90
CA ASN A 175 1.62 15.62 7.73
C ASN A 175 1.08 15.34 9.13
N THR A 176 1.66 14.32 9.75
CA THR A 176 1.40 13.91 11.12
C THR A 176 1.84 15.02 12.08
N ASP A 177 0.99 15.34 13.05
CA ASP A 177 1.41 16.16 14.18
C ASP A 177 2.25 15.31 15.12
N LEU A 178 3.58 15.47 15.03
CA LEU A 178 4.54 14.65 15.76
C LEU A 178 4.40 14.81 17.29
N ALA A 179 4.00 15.99 17.78
CA ALA A 179 3.83 16.22 19.21
C ALA A 179 2.64 15.43 19.75
N VAL A 180 1.52 15.46 19.04
CA VAL A 180 0.31 14.69 19.38
C VAL A 180 0.58 13.19 19.31
N TRP A 181 1.28 12.73 18.26
CA TRP A 181 1.60 11.32 18.10
C TRP A 181 2.60 10.81 19.13
N TYR A 182 3.52 11.65 19.61
CA TYR A 182 4.39 11.28 20.72
C TYR A 182 3.63 11.17 22.04
N GLN A 183 2.67 12.06 22.31
CA GLN A 183 1.78 11.91 23.47
C GLN A 183 0.99 10.59 23.41
N PHE A 184 0.52 10.22 22.21
CA PHE A 184 -0.15 8.94 22.00
C PHE A 184 0.81 7.74 22.18
N TYR A 185 2.04 7.83 21.67
CA TYR A 185 3.09 6.84 21.92
C TYR A 185 3.26 6.55 23.43
N GLN A 186 3.38 7.62 24.24
CA GLN A 186 3.52 7.49 25.69
C GLN A 186 2.27 6.88 26.35
N TYR A 187 1.08 7.19 25.82
CA TYR A 187 -0.17 6.64 26.31
C TYR A 187 -0.24 5.12 26.09
N VAL A 188 0.15 4.65 24.90
CA VAL A 188 0.17 3.21 24.56
C VAL A 188 1.23 2.46 25.40
N GLU A 189 2.41 3.05 25.60
CA GLU A 189 3.42 2.48 26.49
C GLU A 189 2.95 2.38 27.94
N ALA A 190 2.25 3.41 28.45
CA ALA A 190 1.70 3.39 29.80
C ALA A 190 0.62 2.31 29.99
N ALA A 191 -0.01 1.85 28.91
CA ALA A 191 -0.92 0.71 28.90
C ALA A 191 -0.22 -0.66 28.79
N GLY A 192 1.12 -0.69 28.74
CA GLY A 192 1.93 -1.91 28.76
C GLY A 192 2.27 -2.48 27.38
N TYR A 193 1.99 -1.76 26.29
CA TYR A 193 2.32 -2.17 24.93
C TYR A 193 3.64 -1.55 24.48
N GLN A 194 4.49 -2.34 23.83
CA GLN A 194 5.62 -1.79 23.09
C GLN A 194 5.09 -1.00 21.88
N VAL A 195 5.82 0.05 21.47
CA VAL A 195 5.44 0.88 20.32
C VAL A 195 6.61 1.04 19.38
N VAL A 196 6.40 0.71 18.10
CA VAL A 196 7.42 0.84 17.05
C VAL A 196 6.98 1.90 16.04
N VAL A 197 7.74 2.99 15.97
CA VAL A 197 7.49 4.10 15.04
C VAL A 197 8.14 3.82 13.68
N ILE A 198 7.37 4.01 12.61
CA ILE A 198 7.87 3.94 11.23
C ILE A 198 7.85 5.35 10.65
N PRO A 199 9.03 5.95 10.35
CA PRO A 199 9.07 7.30 9.80
C PRO A 199 8.58 7.33 8.34
N ASP A 200 8.25 8.54 7.88
CA ASP A 200 8.03 8.79 6.46
C ASP A 200 9.36 8.66 5.71
N GLN A 201 9.32 8.03 4.53
CA GLN A 201 10.52 7.80 3.72
C GLN A 201 11.19 9.10 3.28
N GLU A 202 10.42 10.15 2.96
CA GLU A 202 10.98 11.45 2.60
C GLU A 202 11.66 12.11 3.81
N ASP A 203 11.05 12.01 5.00
CA ASP A 203 11.61 12.56 6.24
C ASP A 203 12.89 11.85 6.67
N LEU A 204 12.90 10.51 6.61
CA LEU A 204 14.08 9.69 6.91
C LEU A 204 15.28 10.09 6.05
N LEU A 205 15.05 10.31 4.76
CA LEU A 205 16.09 10.69 3.80
C LEU A 205 16.39 12.20 3.77
N SER A 206 15.73 13.00 4.60
CA SER A 206 15.91 14.44 4.63
C SER A 206 16.05 15.00 6.05
N GLY A 207 15.07 15.77 6.52
CA GLY A 207 15.15 16.56 7.74
C GLY A 207 15.05 15.75 9.03
N GLN A 208 14.68 14.47 8.96
CA GLN A 208 14.53 13.56 10.10
C GLN A 208 13.76 14.20 11.26
N LEU A 209 12.67 14.91 10.96
CA LEU A 209 11.89 15.65 11.96
C LEU A 209 11.31 14.71 13.03
N TYR A 210 11.05 13.44 12.66
CA TYR A 210 10.63 12.41 13.61
C TYR A 210 11.64 12.20 14.76
N MET A 211 12.92 12.49 14.58
CA MET A 211 13.95 12.31 15.62
C MET A 211 13.88 13.35 16.74
N LYS A 212 12.95 14.31 16.68
CA LYS A 212 12.72 15.29 17.75
C LYS A 212 12.20 14.66 19.05
N TYR A 213 11.66 13.45 18.98
CA TYR A 213 11.08 12.75 20.12
C TYR A 213 11.81 11.44 20.39
N PRO A 214 11.99 11.04 21.66
CA PRO A 214 12.75 9.85 22.03
C PRO A 214 11.88 8.58 21.98
N TRP A 215 11.18 8.34 20.87
CA TRP A 215 10.46 7.08 20.64
C TRP A 215 11.36 6.00 20.04
N GLN A 216 10.97 4.75 20.19
CA GLN A 216 11.60 3.66 19.43
C GLN A 216 11.13 3.69 17.97
N SER A 217 12.08 3.78 17.03
CA SER A 217 11.80 3.75 15.60
C SER A 217 12.43 2.54 14.91
N PHE A 218 11.80 2.08 13.83
CA PHE A 218 12.36 1.06 12.94
C PHE A 218 12.50 1.62 11.53
N ASP A 219 13.57 2.39 11.32
CA ASP A 219 13.84 3.15 10.10
C ASP A 219 13.93 2.28 8.85
N VAL A 220 14.38 1.03 8.98
CA VAL A 220 14.48 0.07 7.87
C VAL A 220 13.11 -0.17 7.23
N ALA A 221 12.03 -0.20 8.02
CA ALA A 221 10.68 -0.32 7.49
C ALA A 221 10.22 0.92 6.70
N ALA A 222 10.93 2.05 6.75
CA ALA A 222 10.64 3.16 5.84
C ALA A 222 11.14 2.94 4.42
N MET A 223 12.14 2.05 4.25
CA MET A 223 12.86 1.82 3.00
C MET A 223 12.57 0.44 2.40
N ASP A 224 12.31 -0.57 3.23
CA ASP A 224 12.01 -1.93 2.80
C ASP A 224 10.54 -2.27 3.11
N LEU A 225 9.75 -2.44 2.04
CA LEU A 225 8.32 -2.71 2.16
C LEU A 225 8.01 -4.13 2.64
N ASP A 226 8.91 -5.09 2.42
CA ASP A 226 8.73 -6.48 2.85
C ASP A 226 8.90 -6.58 4.37
N LEU A 227 9.97 -5.98 4.90
CA LEU A 227 10.18 -5.85 6.36
C LEU A 227 9.11 -4.97 7.01
N ARG A 228 8.65 -3.91 6.34
CA ARG A 228 7.52 -3.09 6.82
C ARG A 228 6.25 -3.92 6.98
N PHE A 229 5.91 -4.75 5.99
CA PHE A 229 4.72 -5.59 6.07
C PHE A 229 4.86 -6.70 7.12
N ALA A 230 6.05 -7.29 7.27
CA ALA A 230 6.29 -8.26 8.34
C ALA A 230 6.11 -7.61 9.73
N LEU A 231 6.54 -6.35 9.89
CA LEU A 231 6.31 -5.58 11.12
C LEU A 231 4.80 -5.32 11.34
N TYR A 232 4.05 -5.00 10.30
CA TYR A 232 2.59 -4.80 10.41
C TYR A 232 1.82 -6.10 10.68
N GLU A 233 2.25 -7.22 10.12
CA GLU A 233 1.62 -8.54 10.32
C GLU A 233 1.86 -9.07 11.74
N ASN A 234 3.02 -8.78 12.33
CA ASN A 234 3.37 -9.25 13.67
C ASN A 234 2.94 -8.29 14.80
N SER A 235 2.35 -7.13 14.49
CA SER A 235 1.84 -6.19 15.48
C SER A 235 0.40 -6.53 15.90
N VAL A 236 0.00 -6.11 17.10
CA VAL A 236 -1.39 -6.25 17.56
C VAL A 236 -2.33 -5.23 16.91
N ALA A 237 -1.79 -4.05 16.57
CA ALA A 237 -2.50 -2.97 15.90
C ALA A 237 -1.54 -2.04 15.17
N ASN A 238 -1.98 -1.52 14.02
CA ASN A 238 -1.22 -0.54 13.23
C ASN A 238 -1.99 0.79 13.17
N PHE A 239 -1.48 1.83 13.81
CA PHE A 239 -2.06 3.17 13.78
C PHE A 239 -1.33 4.02 12.74
N CYS A 240 -2.09 4.65 11.86
CA CYS A 240 -1.48 5.44 10.79
C CYS A 240 -2.31 6.67 10.40
N SER A 241 -1.62 7.73 9.97
CA SER A 241 -2.27 8.78 9.18
C SER A 241 -2.44 8.28 7.73
N SER A 242 -3.50 8.75 7.05
CA SER A 242 -3.77 8.39 5.66
C SER A 242 -2.56 8.74 4.76
N ASN A 243 -1.91 7.71 4.24
CA ASN A 243 -0.76 7.84 3.34
C ASN A 243 -0.68 6.63 2.39
N GLY A 244 0.29 6.66 1.47
CA GLY A 244 0.46 5.62 0.46
C GLY A 244 0.74 4.22 1.03
N PRO A 245 1.78 4.02 1.86
CA PRO A 245 2.04 2.73 2.46
C PRO A 245 0.86 2.16 3.24
N CYS A 246 0.16 3.00 3.99
CA CYS A 246 -0.92 2.55 4.88
C CYS A 246 -2.22 2.22 4.15
N SER A 247 -2.45 2.75 2.93
CA SER A 247 -3.60 2.29 2.13
C SER A 247 -3.45 0.83 1.73
N LEU A 248 -2.23 0.30 1.67
CA LEU A 248 -1.97 -1.10 1.33
C LEU A 248 -2.41 -2.08 2.41
N LEU A 249 -2.51 -1.65 3.67
CA LEU A 249 -2.95 -2.50 4.79
C LEU A 249 -4.38 -3.01 4.62
N PHE A 250 -5.24 -2.25 3.94
CA PHE A 250 -6.60 -2.70 3.62
C PHE A 250 -6.65 -3.78 2.54
N TYR A 251 -5.53 -4.07 1.89
CA TYR A 251 -5.35 -5.17 0.94
C TYR A 251 -4.47 -6.27 1.53
N SER A 252 -4.33 -6.33 2.86
CA SER A 252 -3.74 -7.45 3.58
C SER A 252 -4.69 -7.90 4.70
N ASP A 253 -4.20 -8.80 5.54
CA ASP A 253 -4.90 -9.28 6.73
C ASP A 253 -4.47 -8.55 8.02
N CYS A 254 -3.61 -7.53 7.91
CA CYS A 254 -3.10 -6.77 9.05
C CYS A 254 -4.21 -5.94 9.73
N PRO A 255 -4.25 -5.87 11.07
CA PRO A 255 -5.10 -4.91 11.78
C PRO A 255 -4.65 -3.49 11.45
N VAL A 256 -5.57 -2.55 11.24
CA VAL A 256 -5.21 -1.15 10.94
C VAL A 256 -6.26 -0.18 11.45
N TYR A 257 -5.79 0.93 12.02
CA TYR A 257 -6.58 2.09 12.39
C TYR A 257 -6.02 3.30 11.64
N GLN A 258 -6.66 3.67 10.54
CA GLN A 258 -6.20 4.77 9.68
C GLN A 258 -7.02 6.03 9.97
N PHE A 259 -6.32 7.13 10.22
CA PHE A 259 -6.87 8.47 10.48
C PHE A 259 -6.69 9.40 9.28
N ASP A 260 -7.25 10.61 9.37
CA ASP A 260 -6.94 11.72 8.46
C ASP A 260 -7.36 11.51 6.99
N GLN A 261 -8.42 10.73 6.72
CA GLN A 261 -8.91 10.47 5.35
C GLN A 261 -9.23 11.77 4.59
N LEU A 262 -9.91 12.69 5.26
CA LEU A 262 -10.34 13.98 4.72
C LEU A 262 -9.40 15.13 5.10
N LYS A 263 -8.18 14.82 5.55
CA LYS A 263 -7.20 15.85 5.89
C LYS A 263 -6.63 16.44 4.60
N GLY A 264 -6.66 17.77 4.51
CA GLY A 264 -6.14 18.55 3.40
C GLY A 264 -7.17 18.94 2.35
N LYS A 265 -6.70 19.50 1.22
CA LYS A 265 -7.60 20.12 0.21
C LYS A 265 -7.95 19.22 -0.98
N GLN A 266 -7.21 18.12 -1.18
CA GLN A 266 -7.35 17.27 -2.36
C GLN A 266 -8.27 16.07 -2.15
N THR A 267 -8.41 15.61 -0.91
CA THR A 267 -9.26 14.48 -0.54
C THR A 267 -10.44 14.99 0.26
N ASP A 268 -11.40 15.59 -0.43
CA ASP A 268 -12.70 15.96 0.14
C ASP A 268 -13.78 14.91 -0.21
N GLU A 269 -14.99 15.11 0.32
CA GLU A 269 -16.11 14.19 0.06
C GLU A 269 -16.49 14.14 -1.43
N LYS A 270 -16.30 15.24 -2.17
CA LYS A 270 -16.60 15.35 -3.60
C LYS A 270 -15.59 14.56 -4.45
N PHE A 271 -14.36 14.43 -3.98
CA PHE A 271 -13.35 13.56 -4.59
C PHE A 271 -13.57 12.09 -4.20
N TRP A 272 -13.92 11.83 -2.94
CA TRP A 272 -13.87 10.50 -2.36
C TRP A 272 -14.79 9.49 -3.08
N GLN A 273 -16.09 9.77 -3.14
CA GLN A 273 -17.06 8.81 -3.67
C GLN A 273 -16.88 8.57 -5.18
N PRO A 274 -16.71 9.59 -6.05
CA PRO A 274 -16.54 9.36 -7.49
C PRO A 274 -15.24 8.63 -7.85
N PHE A 275 -14.15 8.86 -7.10
CA PHE A 275 -12.85 8.27 -7.42
C PHE A 275 -12.66 6.89 -6.79
N LEU A 276 -13.04 6.73 -5.52
CA LEU A 276 -12.81 5.49 -4.77
C LEU A 276 -13.99 4.52 -4.89
N GLY A 277 -15.22 5.01 -5.13
CA GLY A 277 -16.41 4.17 -5.29
C GLY A 277 -17.09 3.75 -3.99
N PHE A 278 -16.79 4.41 -2.87
CA PHE A 278 -17.34 4.11 -1.54
C PHE A 278 -17.78 5.38 -0.82
N ASN A 279 -18.70 5.25 0.13
CA ASN A 279 -19.25 6.37 0.88
C ASN A 279 -18.28 6.86 1.96
N VAL A 280 -18.35 8.17 2.22
CA VAL A 280 -17.72 8.78 3.39
C VAL A 280 -18.29 8.18 4.67
N GLY A 281 -17.44 7.90 5.65
CA GLY A 281 -17.81 7.25 6.91
C GLY A 281 -17.85 5.72 6.87
N SER A 282 -17.56 5.08 5.73
CA SER A 282 -17.57 3.62 5.59
C SER A 282 -16.15 3.03 5.50
N ASN A 283 -15.99 1.78 5.94
CA ASN A 283 -14.83 0.95 5.60
C ASN A 283 -14.93 0.44 4.16
N TYR A 284 -13.85 -0.14 3.63
CA TYR A 284 -13.96 -0.92 2.41
C TYR A 284 -14.83 -2.17 2.63
N PRO A 285 -15.60 -2.64 1.63
CA PRO A 285 -16.46 -3.81 1.78
C PRO A 285 -15.72 -5.10 2.18
N TRP A 286 -14.43 -5.19 1.87
CA TRP A 286 -13.57 -6.33 2.20
C TRP A 286 -12.75 -6.13 3.49
N SER A 287 -12.92 -5.01 4.21
CA SER A 287 -12.21 -4.78 5.47
C SER A 287 -12.67 -5.77 6.54
N LYS A 288 -11.72 -6.32 7.30
CA LYS A 288 -12.02 -7.08 8.53
C LYS A 288 -12.48 -6.14 9.64
N ALA A 289 -13.05 -6.70 10.72
CA ALA A 289 -13.51 -5.93 11.88
C ALA A 289 -12.40 -5.06 12.52
N ASN A 290 -11.16 -5.54 12.47
CA ASN A 290 -9.96 -4.85 12.97
C ASN A 290 -9.26 -3.99 11.90
N GLN A 291 -9.91 -3.71 10.77
CA GLN A 291 -9.41 -2.82 9.71
C GLN A 291 -10.34 -1.61 9.59
N ILE A 292 -9.99 -0.54 10.30
CA ILE A 292 -10.84 0.62 10.53
C ILE A 292 -10.25 1.85 9.86
N MET A 293 -11.04 2.40 8.94
CA MET A 293 -10.93 3.75 8.43
C MET A 293 -11.74 4.65 9.35
N THR A 294 -11.05 5.44 10.20
CA THR A 294 -11.72 6.11 11.32
C THR A 294 -12.55 7.31 10.90
N TRP A 295 -12.23 7.93 9.76
CA TRP A 295 -12.82 9.19 9.30
C TRP A 295 -12.64 10.35 10.29
N LYS A 296 -11.73 10.19 11.26
CA LYS A 296 -11.43 11.18 12.29
C LYS A 296 -10.05 11.79 12.07
N PRO A 297 -9.84 13.05 12.46
CA PRO A 297 -8.51 13.60 12.55
C PRO A 297 -7.71 12.87 13.64
N SER A 298 -6.40 12.74 13.46
CA SER A 298 -5.50 12.14 14.45
C SER A 298 -5.20 13.07 15.65
N SER A 299 -6.24 13.54 16.34
CA SER A 299 -6.09 14.23 17.64
C SER A 299 -5.78 13.21 18.74
N LEU A 300 -5.15 13.65 19.84
CA LEU A 300 -4.84 12.76 20.97
C LEU A 300 -6.09 12.01 21.46
N SER A 301 -7.21 12.73 21.63
CA SER A 301 -8.48 12.13 22.07
C SER A 301 -8.97 11.02 21.14
N ASN A 302 -8.89 11.21 19.82
CA ASN A 302 -9.33 10.22 18.85
C ASN A 302 -8.36 9.02 18.82
N LEU A 303 -7.05 9.28 18.89
CA LEU A 303 -6.04 8.22 18.93
C LEU A 303 -6.22 7.32 20.15
N CYS A 304 -6.32 7.91 21.36
CA CYS A 304 -6.58 7.17 22.60
C CYS A 304 -7.90 6.41 22.52
N HIS A 305 -8.98 7.05 22.04
CA HIS A 305 -10.29 6.39 21.91
C HIS A 305 -10.23 5.11 21.06
N TYR A 306 -9.57 5.14 19.91
CA TYR A 306 -9.47 3.95 19.05
C TYR A 306 -8.50 2.89 19.60
N PHE A 307 -7.51 3.30 20.39
CA PHE A 307 -6.68 2.35 21.13
C PHE A 307 -7.49 1.65 22.24
N ASP A 308 -8.31 2.39 23.00
CA ASP A 308 -9.19 1.81 24.02
C ASP A 308 -10.22 0.85 23.40
N LEU A 309 -10.76 1.20 22.22
CA LEU A 309 -11.61 0.30 21.44
C LEU A 309 -10.88 -0.98 21.04
N PHE A 310 -9.61 -0.88 20.63
CA PHE A 310 -8.77 -2.04 20.36
C PHE A 310 -8.63 -2.91 21.62
N LEU A 311 -8.30 -2.33 22.77
CA LEU A 311 -8.16 -3.08 24.03
C LEU A 311 -9.45 -3.86 24.37
N SER A 312 -10.60 -3.21 24.22
CA SER A 312 -11.91 -3.85 24.48
C SER A 312 -12.29 -5.00 23.55
N GLN A 313 -11.56 -5.19 22.44
CA GLN A 313 -11.77 -6.29 21.49
C GLN A 313 -10.82 -7.47 21.73
N VAL A 314 -9.74 -7.26 22.50
CA VAL A 314 -8.73 -8.28 22.81
C VAL A 314 -8.98 -8.93 24.17
N ASP A 315 -9.66 -8.22 25.08
CA ASP A 315 -10.21 -8.75 26.35
C ASP A 315 -11.44 -9.64 26.12
#